data_AF-A0A815JD69-F1
#
_entry.id   AF-A0A815JD69-F1
#
_cell.length_a   1.000
_cell.length_b   1.000
_cell.length_c   1.000
_cell.angle_alpha   90.00
_cell.angle_beta   90.00
_cell.angle_gamma   90.00
#
_symmetry.space_group_name_H-M   'P 1'
#
loop_
_entity.id
_entity.type
_entity.pdbx_description
1 polymer ?
#
loop_
_entity_poly.entity_id
_entity_poly.type
_entity_poly.pdbx_seq_one_letter_code
_entity_poly.pdbx_strand_id
1 'polypeptide(L)'
;METDLLQWNEKLTRMNEELLKLPNIKVKQSSTPLITKINVQTFYGQGMSNIPNISVNVNWVQNGVIVAGGHAQGNGLNQLNYPYGICIDSQETMYVADFGNHRIVEWKKGATSGQVVAGGNRQGSRDDQLKNPICVVVDDETNSLIISD
;
A
#
# COMPACT_ATOMS: atom_id res chain seq x y z
N MET A 1 -17.83 17.85 18.34
CA MET A 1 -17.89 16.40 18.13
C MET A 1 -16.53 15.78 17.77
N GLU A 2 -15.43 16.53 17.85
CA GLU A 2 -14.09 16.07 17.42
C GLU A 2 -13.10 15.87 18.59
N THR A 3 -13.53 16.16 19.82
CA THR A 3 -12.70 16.18 21.03
C THR A 3 -12.36 14.78 21.58
N ASP A 4 -13.22 13.80 21.33
CA ASP A 4 -13.06 12.44 21.90
C ASP A 4 -12.00 11.62 21.17
N LEU A 5 -11.86 11.79 19.85
CA LEU A 5 -10.86 11.09 19.04
C LEU A 5 -9.45 11.59 19.33
N LEU A 6 -9.28 12.91 19.44
CA LEU A 6 -7.98 13.51 19.75
C LEU A 6 -7.51 13.11 21.15
N GLN A 7 -8.40 13.20 22.14
CA GLN A 7 -8.11 12.79 23.52
C GLN A 7 -7.78 11.29 23.63
N TRP A 8 -8.45 10.45 22.84
CA TRP A 8 -8.17 9.01 22.82
C TRP A 8 -6.81 8.69 22.19
N ASN A 9 -6.45 9.39 21.11
CA ASN A 9 -5.14 9.22 20.46
C ASN A 9 -3.99 9.67 21.36
N GLU A 10 -4.12 10.79 22.07
CA GLU A 10 -3.12 11.23 23.06
C GLU A 10 -2.95 10.22 24.20
N LYS A 11 -4.06 9.65 24.68
CA LYS A 11 -4.04 8.62 25.74
C LYS A 11 -3.32 7.36 25.28
N LEU A 12 -3.53 6.93 24.04
CA LEU A 12 -2.83 5.79 23.45
C LEU A 12 -1.33 6.04 23.28
N THR A 13 -0.94 7.22 22.78
CA THR A 13 0.47 7.60 22.62
C THR A 13 1.22 7.53 23.95
N ARG A 14 0.63 8.11 25.00
CA ARG A 14 1.22 8.08 26.34
C ARG A 14 1.36 6.66 26.91
N MET A 15 0.37 5.79 26.66
CA MET A 15 0.44 4.39 27.09
C MET A 15 1.56 3.62 26.36
N ASN A 16 1.77 3.88 25.08
CA ASN A 16 2.85 3.24 24.31
C ASN A 16 4.23 3.67 24.80
N GLU A 17 4.42 4.94 25.14
CA GLU A 17 5.69 5.45 25.68
C GLU A 17 6.05 4.83 27.03
N GLU A 18 5.07 4.63 27.92
CA GLU A 18 5.28 3.99 29.23
C GLU A 18 5.61 2.49 29.09
N LEU A 19 4.94 1.79 28.18
CA LEU A 19 5.19 0.36 27.94
C LEU A 19 6.59 0.07 27.37
N LEU A 20 7.15 0.99 26.58
CA LEU A 20 8.52 0.90 26.04
C LEU A 20 9.61 1.06 27.11
N LYS A 21 9.29 1.65 28.27
CA LYS A 21 10.23 1.80 29.39
C LYS A 21 10.37 0.52 30.22
N LEU A 22 9.49 -0.46 30.02
CA LEU A 22 9.50 -1.70 30.80
C LEU A 22 10.58 -2.67 30.27
N PRO A 23 11.54 -3.11 31.11
CA PRO A 23 12.75 -3.82 30.67
C PRO A 23 12.50 -5.20 30.03
N ASN A 24 11.30 -5.76 30.23
CA ASN A 24 10.94 -7.10 29.76
C ASN A 24 9.90 -7.09 28.62
N ILE A 25 9.52 -5.92 28.10
CA ILE A 25 8.56 -5.81 27.00
C ILE A 25 9.29 -5.31 25.75
N LYS A 26 9.40 -6.17 24.74
CA LYS A 26 9.88 -5.79 23.41
C LYS A 26 8.68 -5.53 22.51
N VAL A 27 8.27 -4.26 22.37
CA VAL A 27 7.25 -3.87 21.38
C VAL A 27 7.92 -3.77 20.01
N LYS A 28 7.53 -4.62 19.05
CA LYS A 28 7.84 -4.40 17.64
C LYS A 28 6.79 -3.44 17.08
N GLN A 29 7.17 -2.19 16.81
CA GLN A 29 6.35 -1.29 16.01
C GLN A 29 6.34 -1.80 14.57
N SER A 30 5.14 -2.05 14.03
CA SER A 30 4.95 -2.34 12.60
C SER A 30 5.02 -1.03 11.82
N SER A 31 5.86 -0.97 10.79
CA SER A 31 5.93 0.17 9.86
C SER A 31 4.72 0.27 8.92
N THR A 32 3.84 -0.73 8.92
CA THR A 32 2.55 -0.72 8.21
C THR A 32 1.41 -0.76 9.23
N PRO A 33 0.58 0.30 9.34
CA PRO A 33 -0.48 0.35 10.33
C PRO A 33 -1.71 -0.35 9.76
N LEU A 34 -1.86 -1.64 10.05
CA LEU A 34 -3.13 -2.34 9.91
C LEU A 34 -3.48 -3.11 11.19
N ILE A 35 -3.19 -2.50 12.34
CA ILE A 35 -3.72 -2.94 13.63
C ILE A 35 -5.14 -2.39 13.73
N THR A 36 -6.14 -3.25 13.66
CA THR A 36 -7.54 -2.83 13.83
C THR A 36 -7.95 -2.80 15.29
N LYS A 37 -7.27 -3.56 16.16
CA LYS A 37 -7.51 -3.53 17.62
C LYS A 37 -6.37 -4.16 18.41
N ILE A 38 -5.95 -3.50 19.49
CA ILE A 38 -5.15 -4.10 20.57
C ILE A 38 -6.09 -4.35 21.75
N ASN A 39 -6.20 -5.59 22.22
CA ASN A 39 -6.93 -5.92 23.44
C ASN A 39 -5.93 -6.31 24.54
N VAL A 40 -5.89 -5.52 25.61
CA VAL A 40 -5.07 -5.80 26.80
C VAL A 40 -6.01 -6.25 27.92
N GLN A 41 -5.71 -7.40 28.53
CA GLN A 41 -6.48 -7.93 29.65
C GLN A 41 -5.55 -8.27 30.81
N THR A 42 -5.91 -7.81 32.00
CA THR A 42 -5.27 -8.20 33.26
C THR A 42 -6.06 -9.32 33.91
N PHE A 43 -5.38 -10.37 34.35
CA PHE A 43 -5.99 -11.46 35.13
C PHE A 43 -5.09 -11.84 36.30
N TYR A 44 -5.71 -12.20 37.43
CA TYR A 44 -4.99 -12.65 38.62
C TYR A 44 -4.93 -14.18 38.61
N GLY A 45 -3.74 -14.74 38.87
CA GLY A 45 -3.59 -16.19 39.01
C GLY A 45 -4.33 -16.71 40.25
N GLN A 46 -4.83 -17.94 40.21
CA GLN A 46 -5.40 -18.61 41.39
C GLN A 46 -4.23 -18.98 42.33
N GLY A 47 -3.97 -18.18 43.37
CA GLY A 47 -2.92 -18.42 44.37
C GLY A 47 -2.56 -17.17 45.20
N MET A 48 -1.77 -17.33 46.27
CA MET A 48 -1.41 -16.28 47.25
C MET A 48 -0.47 -15.18 46.72
N SER A 49 -0.24 -15.06 45.42
CA SER A 49 0.54 -13.96 44.85
C SER A 49 -0.40 -12.98 44.13
N ASN A 50 -0.55 -11.77 44.66
CA ASN A 50 -1.30 -10.66 44.05
C ASN A 50 -0.59 -10.09 42.80
N ILE A 51 0.15 -10.91 42.06
CA ILE A 51 0.88 -10.49 40.88
C ILE A 51 -0.08 -10.58 39.69
N PRO A 52 -0.44 -9.45 39.05
CA PRO A 52 -1.31 -9.46 37.88
C PRO A 52 -0.57 -10.04 36.67
N ASN A 53 -1.22 -10.94 35.94
CA ASN A 53 -0.79 -11.36 34.62
C ASN A 53 -1.43 -10.47 33.57
N ILE A 54 -0.70 -10.18 32.50
CA ILE A 54 -1.18 -9.36 31.37
C ILE A 54 -1.16 -10.22 30.11
N SER A 55 -2.33 -10.33 29.46
CA SER A 55 -2.46 -10.87 28.11
C SER A 55 -2.65 -9.73 27.10
N VAL A 56 -1.87 -9.74 26.02
CA VAL A 56 -2.00 -8.80 24.90
C VAL A 56 -2.39 -9.58 23.66
N ASN A 57 -3.57 -9.30 23.11
CA ASN A 57 -4.03 -9.85 21.84
C ASN A 57 -3.99 -8.76 20.77
N VAL A 58 -3.26 -9.02 19.68
CA VAL A 58 -3.13 -8.09 18.55
C VAL A 58 -3.88 -8.66 17.35
N ASN A 59 -4.91 -7.94 16.89
CA ASN A 59 -5.65 -8.30 15.68
C ASN A 59 -5.08 -7.51 14.49
N TRP A 60 -4.48 -8.25 13.55
CA TRP A 60 -4.00 -7.71 12.28
C TRP A 60 -5.08 -7.92 11.22
N VAL A 61 -5.50 -6.86 10.52
CA VAL A 61 -6.36 -6.99 9.34
C VAL A 61 -5.59 -6.46 8.14
N GLN A 62 -4.84 -7.33 7.47
CA GLN A 62 -4.21 -6.98 6.21
C GLN A 62 -5.19 -7.22 5.07
N ASN A 63 -5.99 -6.21 4.74
CA ASN A 63 -6.75 -6.22 3.49
C ASN A 63 -5.83 -5.75 2.35
N GLY A 64 -5.83 -6.47 1.24
CA GLY A 64 -5.25 -5.97 0.00
C GLY A 64 -5.99 -4.72 -0.46
N VAL A 65 -5.25 -3.72 -0.94
CA VAL A 65 -5.81 -2.49 -1.51
C VAL A 65 -5.59 -2.49 -3.02
N ILE A 66 -6.58 -2.00 -3.76
CA ILE A 66 -6.43 -1.77 -5.20
C ILE A 66 -5.65 -0.47 -5.35
N VAL A 67 -4.51 -0.53 -6.04
CA VAL A 67 -3.60 0.61 -6.25
C VAL A 67 -3.55 1.09 -7.70
N ALA A 68 -4.09 0.30 -8.63
CA ALA A 68 -4.27 0.65 -10.04
C ALA A 68 -5.47 -0.10 -10.62
N GLY A 69 -6.27 0.56 -11.45
CA GLY A 69 -7.48 -0.02 -12.05
C GLY A 69 -8.66 -0.14 -11.07
N GLY A 70 -9.29 -1.32 -11.01
CA GLY A 70 -10.40 -1.62 -10.09
C GLY A 70 -11.80 -1.21 -10.54
N HIS A 71 -11.94 -0.55 -11.70
CA HIS A 71 -13.20 -0.01 -12.19
C HIS A 71 -13.73 -0.76 -13.43
N ALA A 72 -13.64 -2.09 -13.39
CA ALA A 72 -13.86 -3.00 -14.52
C ALA A 72 -12.85 -2.82 -15.68
N GLN A 73 -12.88 -3.76 -16.61
CA GLN A 73 -12.08 -3.72 -17.83
C GLN A 73 -12.53 -2.53 -18.70
N GLY A 74 -11.57 -1.74 -19.18
CA GLY A 74 -11.87 -0.57 -20.02
C GLY A 74 -10.65 0.28 -20.32
N ASN A 75 -10.86 1.43 -20.95
CA ASN A 75 -9.80 2.34 -21.41
C ASN A 75 -9.75 3.68 -20.67
N GLY A 76 -10.62 3.89 -19.67
CA GLY A 76 -10.53 5.02 -18.76
C GLY A 76 -9.18 5.06 -18.02
N LEU A 77 -8.81 6.21 -17.47
CA LEU A 77 -7.54 6.36 -16.73
C LEU A 77 -7.54 5.63 -15.38
N ASN A 78 -8.72 5.28 -14.86
CA ASN A 78 -8.91 4.43 -13.68
C ASN A 78 -9.25 2.97 -14.05
N GLN A 79 -9.10 2.59 -15.33
CA GLN A 79 -9.38 1.26 -15.86
C GLN A 79 -8.14 0.70 -16.55
N LEU A 80 -8.08 -0.62 -16.64
CA LEU A 80 -7.05 -1.37 -17.34
C LEU A 80 -7.73 -2.43 -18.23
N ASN A 81 -7.04 -2.88 -19.27
CA ASN A 81 -7.50 -3.86 -20.22
C ASN A 81 -6.39 -4.88 -20.51
N TYR A 82 -6.49 -6.06 -19.89
CA TYR A 82 -5.46 -7.10 -19.92
C TYR A 82 -4.05 -6.60 -19.55
N PRO A 83 -3.79 -6.03 -18.37
CA PRO A 83 -2.44 -5.60 -18.01
C PRO A 83 -1.49 -6.80 -17.86
N TYR A 84 -0.25 -6.71 -18.40
CA TYR A 84 0.74 -7.80 -18.35
C TYR A 84 1.95 -7.48 -17.47
N GLY A 85 2.64 -6.39 -17.76
CA GLY A 85 3.86 -5.98 -17.07
C GLY A 85 3.62 -4.86 -16.08
N ILE A 86 4.31 -4.91 -14.95
CA ILE A 86 4.36 -3.83 -13.97
C ILE A 86 5.80 -3.59 -13.53
N CYS A 87 6.16 -2.33 -13.30
CA CYS A 87 7.38 -1.96 -12.56
C CYS A 87 7.08 -0.81 -11.60
N ILE A 88 7.97 -0.59 -10.64
CA ILE A 88 7.86 0.48 -9.65
C ILE A 88 9.24 1.13 -9.54
N ASP A 89 9.29 2.46 -9.55
CA ASP A 89 10.53 3.23 -9.35
C ASP A 89 10.85 3.48 -7.87
N SER A 90 12.03 4.04 -7.60
CA SER A 90 12.46 4.43 -6.24
C SER A 90 11.57 5.48 -5.57
N GLN A 91 10.69 6.17 -6.31
CA GLN A 91 9.71 7.12 -5.79
C GLN A 91 8.34 6.48 -5.52
N GLU A 92 8.25 5.15 -5.61
CA GLU A 92 7.02 4.37 -5.45
C GLU A 92 5.95 4.69 -6.50
N THR A 93 6.36 5.18 -7.68
CA THR A 93 5.49 5.33 -8.84
C THR A 93 5.46 4.03 -9.62
N MET A 94 4.24 3.56 -9.93
CA MET A 94 4.02 2.32 -10.65
C MET A 94 3.78 2.59 -12.13
N TYR A 95 4.36 1.78 -13.00
CA TYR A 95 4.09 1.80 -14.43
C TYR A 95 3.48 0.46 -14.83
N VAL A 96 2.40 0.51 -15.62
CA VAL A 96 1.65 -0.67 -16.03
C VAL A 96 1.62 -0.74 -17.55
N ALA A 97 2.03 -1.87 -18.10
CA ALA A 97 1.82 -2.22 -19.50
C ALA A 97 0.38 -2.68 -19.70
N ASP A 98 -0.46 -1.75 -20.12
CA ASP A 98 -1.89 -1.92 -20.35
C ASP A 98 -2.12 -2.44 -21.79
N PHE A 99 -1.74 -3.70 -21.99
CA PHE A 99 -1.61 -4.38 -23.28
C PHE A 99 -2.81 -4.17 -24.20
N GLY A 100 -4.02 -4.41 -23.69
CA GLY A 100 -5.26 -4.35 -24.48
C GLY A 100 -5.67 -2.92 -24.86
N ASN A 101 -5.07 -1.91 -24.21
CA ASN A 101 -5.23 -0.50 -24.55
C ASN A 101 -4.01 0.07 -25.29
N HIS A 102 -2.99 -0.75 -25.56
CA HIS A 102 -1.78 -0.38 -26.28
C HIS A 102 -1.09 0.87 -25.70
N ARG A 103 -0.89 0.88 -24.38
CA ARG A 103 -0.33 2.02 -23.65
C ARG A 103 0.47 1.58 -22.42
N ILE A 104 1.36 2.45 -21.97
CA ILE A 104 1.92 2.41 -20.62
C ILE A 104 1.24 3.48 -19.77
N VAL A 105 0.78 3.09 -18.58
CA VAL A 105 0.10 3.98 -17.64
C VAL A 105 0.92 4.12 -16.37
N GLU A 106 1.26 5.35 -16.01
CA GLU A 106 1.87 5.74 -14.74
C GLU A 106 0.78 5.88 -13.66
N TRP A 107 1.04 5.37 -12.46
CA TRP A 107 0.24 5.51 -11.26
C TRP A 107 1.14 5.94 -10.09
N LYS A 108 1.01 7.20 -9.68
CA LYS A 108 1.68 7.69 -8.47
C LYS A 108 1.09 7.02 -7.22
N LYS A 109 1.91 6.85 -6.18
CA LYS A 109 1.45 6.30 -4.89
C LYS A 109 0.22 7.07 -4.38
N GLY A 110 -0.87 6.34 -4.13
CA GLY A 110 -2.13 6.88 -3.64
C GLY A 110 -3.03 7.56 -4.69
N ALA A 111 -2.65 7.55 -5.98
CA ALA A 111 -3.50 8.04 -7.05
C ALA A 111 -4.75 7.16 -7.24
N THR A 112 -5.85 7.77 -7.67
CA THR A 112 -7.11 7.07 -8.01
C THR A 112 -7.30 6.85 -9.51
N SER A 113 -6.45 7.47 -10.32
CA SER A 113 -6.35 7.29 -11.77
C SER A 113 -4.90 7.43 -12.22
N GLY A 114 -4.57 6.77 -13.32
CA GLY A 114 -3.26 6.86 -13.94
C GLY A 114 -3.13 7.99 -14.96
N GLN A 115 -1.93 8.10 -15.52
CA GLN A 115 -1.58 8.99 -16.63
C GLN A 115 -0.94 8.17 -17.74
N VAL A 116 -1.31 8.41 -18.99
CA VAL A 116 -0.66 7.73 -20.12
C VAL A 116 0.68 8.39 -20.38
N VAL A 117 1.76 7.60 -20.29
CA VAL A 117 3.15 8.09 -20.48
C VAL A 117 3.80 7.58 -21.76
N ALA A 118 3.24 6.53 -22.38
CA ALA A 118 3.61 6.05 -23.70
C ALA A 118 2.43 5.35 -24.39
N GLY A 119 2.34 5.45 -25.71
CA GLY A 119 1.25 4.86 -26.49
C GLY A 119 -0.11 5.52 -26.22
N GLY A 120 -1.19 4.73 -26.32
CA GLY A 120 -2.57 5.20 -26.11
C GLY A 120 -3.24 5.82 -27.33
N ASN A 121 -2.49 6.11 -28.40
CA ASN A 121 -3.00 6.64 -29.66
C ASN A 121 -3.30 5.55 -30.71
N ARG A 122 -3.98 4.49 -30.26
CA ARG A 122 -4.26 3.24 -31.01
C ARG A 122 -3.02 2.37 -31.19
N GLN A 123 -3.27 1.12 -31.58
CA GLN A 123 -2.23 0.18 -31.96
C GLN A 123 -1.47 0.67 -33.20
N GLY A 124 -0.14 0.63 -33.18
CA GLY A 124 0.67 0.96 -34.35
C GLY A 124 2.16 1.08 -34.06
N SER A 125 2.90 1.63 -35.02
CA SER A 125 4.37 1.73 -34.99
C SER A 125 4.87 3.16 -35.23
N ARG A 126 4.02 4.16 -35.00
CA ARG A 126 4.42 5.58 -34.99
C ARG A 126 5.04 5.91 -33.63
N ASP A 127 5.78 7.00 -33.55
CA ASP A 127 6.50 7.43 -32.34
C ASP A 127 5.60 7.57 -31.10
N ASP A 128 4.30 7.81 -31.28
CA ASP A 128 3.29 7.96 -30.24
C ASP A 128 2.38 6.73 -30.06
N GLN A 129 2.70 5.61 -30.72
CA GLN A 129 1.91 4.38 -30.70
C GLN A 129 2.71 3.23 -30.10
N LEU A 130 1.98 2.30 -29.48
CA LEU A 130 2.49 1.00 -29.08
C LEU A 130 1.64 -0.10 -29.72
N LYS A 131 2.19 -1.29 -29.83
CA LYS A 131 1.53 -2.50 -30.29
C LYS A 131 1.70 -3.63 -29.28
N ASN A 132 0.70 -3.73 -28.39
CA ASN A 132 0.58 -4.84 -27.44
C ASN A 132 1.77 -4.91 -26.46
N PRO A 133 2.07 -3.82 -25.74
CA PRO A 133 3.21 -3.79 -24.83
C PRO A 133 3.02 -4.85 -23.74
N ILE A 134 4.05 -5.66 -23.52
CA ILE A 134 4.00 -6.77 -22.55
C ILE A 134 4.74 -6.40 -21.26
N CYS A 135 5.92 -5.81 -21.39
CA CYS A 135 6.81 -5.52 -20.28
C CYS A 135 7.20 -4.05 -20.29
N VAL A 136 7.35 -3.50 -19.10
CA VAL A 136 7.95 -2.19 -18.84
C VAL A 136 8.93 -2.34 -17.68
N VAL A 137 10.11 -1.76 -17.82
CA VAL A 137 11.08 -1.62 -16.74
C VAL A 137 11.52 -0.18 -16.65
N VAL A 138 11.85 0.27 -15.45
CA VAL A 138 12.37 1.61 -15.20
C VAL A 138 13.88 1.55 -15.00
N ASP A 139 14.58 2.50 -15.60
CA ASP A 139 15.96 2.83 -15.27
C ASP A 139 15.95 4.16 -14.48
N ASP A 140 16.10 4.03 -13.16
CA ASP A 140 16.08 5.17 -12.24
C ASP A 140 17.31 6.09 -12.39
N GLU A 141 18.43 5.59 -12.93
CA GLU A 141 19.63 6.41 -13.11
C GLU A 141 19.43 7.42 -14.25
N THR A 142 18.76 6.99 -15.31
CA THR A 142 18.50 7.83 -16.50
C THR A 142 17.09 8.39 -16.55
N ASN A 143 16.23 8.02 -15.60
CA ASN A 143 14.80 8.36 -15.57
C ASN A 143 14.09 7.96 -16.88
N SER A 144 14.38 6.75 -17.36
CA SER A 144 13.87 6.23 -18.64
C SER A 144 13.02 4.97 -18.45
N LEU A 145 12.04 4.78 -19.34
CA LEU A 145 11.26 3.54 -19.43
C LEU A 145 11.76 2.71 -20.61
N ILE A 146 12.04 1.43 -20.38
CA ILE A 146 12.29 0.45 -21.43
C ILE A 146 11.05 -0.42 -21.57
N ILE A 147 10.46 -0.42 -22.77
CA ILE A 147 9.20 -1.08 -23.06
C ILE A 147 9.45 -2.17 -24.10
N SER A 148 8.96 -3.39 -23.85
CA SER A 148 8.92 -4.42 -24.87
C SER A 148 7.60 -4.31 -25.64
N ASP A 149 7.69 -3.88 -26.89
CA ASP A 149 6.57 -3.69 -27.81
C ASP A 149 6.68 -4.63 -29.03
#